data_AF-A0A078JTK1-F1
#
_entry.id   AF-A0A078JTK1-F1
#
_cell.length_a   1.000
_cell.length_b   1.000
_cell.length_c   1.000
_cell.angle_alpha   90.00
_cell.angle_beta   90.00
_cell.angle_gamma   90.00
#
_symmetry.space_group_name_H-M   'P 1'
#
loop_
_entity.id
_entity.type
_entity.pdbx_description
1 polymer ?
#
loop_
_entity_poly.entity_id
_entity_poly.type
_entity_poly.pdbx_seq_one_letter_code
_entity_poly.pdbx_strand_id
1 'polypeptide(L)'
;MVVCFDLRTEKFSCVKFSGISSKAKPASQTLVNYNGKLGLLMSEDFCCVYGGSKSFELWVLRDAAKHEWSTHVYVLPLLWKDVVIETMCIDGMVGTNEIVLSACNRDVHSYVIYYNVESKRITKVGVQGIEAFQDKDVDIRLTLNYVENVKLL
;
A
#
# COMPACT_ATOMS: atom_id res chain seq x y z
N MET A 1 5.61 5.38 -14.43
CA MET A 1 4.63 6.07 -15.28
C MET A 1 3.30 5.42 -15.02
N VAL A 2 2.23 6.19 -14.82
CA VAL A 2 0.86 5.64 -14.75
C VAL A 2 0.21 5.82 -16.11
N VAL A 3 -0.41 4.77 -16.64
CA VAL A 3 -1.21 4.84 -17.86
C VAL A 3 -2.68 4.92 -17.45
N CYS A 4 -3.39 5.93 -17.94
CA CYS A 4 -4.81 6.13 -17.74
C CYS A 4 -5.54 5.83 -19.05
N PHE A 5 -6.69 5.18 -18.95
CA PHE A 5 -7.60 4.94 -20.08
C PHE A 5 -8.90 5.70 -19.82
N ASP A 6 -9.20 6.69 -20.67
CA ASP A 6 -10.43 7.46 -20.58
C ASP A 6 -11.56 6.69 -21.29
N LEU A 7 -12.54 6.21 -20.52
CA LEU A 7 -13.69 5.44 -21.03
C LEU A 7 -14.61 6.26 -21.95
N ARG A 8 -14.63 7.59 -21.81
CA ARG A 8 -15.49 8.47 -22.62
C ARG A 8 -14.89 8.74 -24.00
N THR A 9 -13.57 8.90 -24.06
CA THR A 9 -12.86 9.24 -25.29
C THR A 9 -12.12 8.06 -25.91
N GLU A 10 -12.06 6.93 -25.21
CA GLU A 10 -11.33 5.70 -25.56
C GLU A 10 -9.85 5.95 -25.85
N LYS A 11 -9.27 6.94 -25.16
CA LYS A 11 -7.88 7.35 -25.35
C LYS A 11 -7.02 7.02 -24.15
N PHE A 12 -5.78 6.65 -24.45
CA PHE A 12 -4.73 6.51 -23.45
C PHE A 12 -4.05 7.85 -23.19
N SER A 13 -3.79 8.13 -21.93
CA SER A 13 -2.92 9.22 -21.49
C SER A 13 -1.92 8.71 -20.47
N CYS A 14 -0.74 9.31 -20.40
CA CYS A 14 0.29 8.90 -19.45
C CYS A 14 0.56 10.02 -18.45
N VAL A 15 0.50 9.69 -17.16
CA VAL A 15 0.95 10.57 -16.09
C VAL A 15 2.40 10.22 -15.75
N LYS A 16 3.28 11.21 -15.93
CA LYS A 16 4.69 11.08 -15.62
C LYS A 16 4.95 11.40 -14.15
N PHE A 17 6.00 10.79 -13.63
CA PHE A 17 6.53 11.04 -12.30
C PHE A 17 7.67 12.06 -12.41
N SER A 18 7.38 13.28 -12.88
CA SER A 18 8.41 14.33 -12.94
C SER A 18 8.70 14.83 -11.52
N GLY A 19 9.92 14.62 -11.03
CA GLY A 19 10.35 15.08 -9.70
C GLY A 19 10.42 14.01 -8.62
N ILE A 20 9.95 12.78 -8.86
CA ILE A 20 10.30 11.64 -8.00
C ILE A 20 11.78 11.35 -8.26
N SER A 21 12.64 11.59 -7.26
CA SER A 21 14.07 11.30 -7.34
C SER A 21 14.30 9.89 -7.90
N SER A 22 15.26 9.76 -8.81
CA SER A 22 15.68 8.50 -9.47
C SER A 22 16.10 7.36 -8.52
N LYS A 23 16.09 7.60 -7.20
CA LYS A 23 16.21 6.56 -6.17
C LYS A 23 14.99 5.65 -6.07
N ALA A 24 13.80 6.15 -6.43
CA ALA A 24 12.60 5.35 -6.55
C ALA A 24 12.60 4.60 -7.89
N LYS A 25 13.18 3.39 -7.93
CA LYS A 25 13.04 2.52 -9.09
C LYS A 25 11.55 2.21 -9.32
N PRO A 26 11.04 2.27 -10.56
CA PRO A 26 9.62 2.19 -10.89
C PRO A 26 8.94 0.83 -10.63
N ALA A 27 9.62 -0.14 -10.04
CA ALA A 27 9.11 -1.51 -9.91
C ALA A 27 8.32 -1.78 -8.62
N SER A 28 8.28 -0.86 -7.67
CA SER A 28 7.87 -1.18 -6.29
C SER A 28 7.10 -0.05 -5.60
N GLN A 29 6.02 0.43 -6.25
CA GLN A 29 5.09 1.40 -5.69
C GLN A 29 3.70 0.77 -5.57
N THR A 30 3.04 0.90 -4.42
CA THR A 30 1.67 0.42 -4.24
C THR A 30 0.70 1.53 -4.64
N LEU A 31 -0.13 1.26 -5.65
CA LEU A 31 -1.22 2.17 -6.03
C LEU A 31 -2.29 2.13 -4.96
N VAL A 32 -2.69 3.29 -4.46
CA VAL A 32 -3.73 3.42 -3.43
C VAL A 32 -4.80 4.40 -3.85
N ASN A 33 -6.03 4.17 -3.39
CA ASN A 33 -7.10 5.16 -3.47
C ASN A 33 -7.02 6.07 -2.24
N TYR A 34 -6.67 7.34 -2.46
CA TYR A 34 -6.60 8.35 -1.41
C TYR A 34 -7.77 9.33 -1.57
N ASN A 35 -8.89 9.05 -0.91
CA ASN A 35 -10.12 9.87 -0.97
C ASN A 35 -10.59 10.19 -2.40
N GLY A 36 -10.64 9.17 -3.26
CA GLY A 36 -11.03 9.29 -4.66
C GLY A 36 -9.92 9.78 -5.60
N LYS A 37 -8.72 10.08 -5.07
CA LYS A 37 -7.54 10.45 -5.86
C LYS A 37 -6.56 9.30 -5.96
N LEU A 38 -5.81 9.27 -7.06
CA LEU A 38 -4.75 8.30 -7.23
C LEU A 38 -3.57 8.63 -6.32
N GLY A 39 -3.19 7.67 -5.46
CA GLY A 39 -2.02 7.74 -4.62
C GLY A 39 -0.98 6.67 -4.98
N LEU A 40 0.29 6.96 -4.70
CA LEU A 40 1.38 5.99 -4.68
C LEU A 40 1.96 5.96 -3.27
N LEU A 41 1.95 4.78 -2.67
CA LEU A 41 2.51 4.56 -1.35
C LEU A 41 3.79 3.72 -1.45
N MET A 42 4.82 4.14 -0.74
CA MET A 42 6.12 3.46 -0.74
C MET A 42 6.90 3.67 0.56
N SER A 43 7.90 2.82 0.78
CA SER A 43 8.90 2.96 1.84
C SER A 43 10.20 3.54 1.27
N GLU A 44 11.12 3.98 2.15
CA GLU A 44 12.48 4.41 1.76
C GLU A 44 13.21 3.32 0.97
N ASP A 45 12.99 2.06 1.35
CA ASP A 45 13.66 0.87 0.80
C ASP A 45 12.66 -0.03 0.04
N PHE A 46 12.03 0.48 -1.03
CA PHE A 46 11.14 -0.27 -1.95
C PHE A 46 9.66 -0.41 -1.49
N CYS A 47 8.94 -1.40 -2.04
CA CYS A 47 7.54 -1.75 -1.72
C CYS A 47 7.41 -2.58 -0.45
N CYS A 48 8.55 -2.82 0.21
CA CYS A 48 8.62 -3.58 1.43
C CYS A 48 9.10 -2.69 2.58
N VAL A 49 8.79 -3.11 3.79
CA VAL A 49 9.12 -2.42 5.03
C VAL A 49 9.67 -3.45 5.99
N TYR A 50 10.69 -3.08 6.75
CA TYR A 50 11.29 -3.95 7.76
C TYR A 50 11.52 -3.12 9.02
N GLY A 51 11.98 -3.74 10.11
CA GLY A 51 12.14 -3.06 11.39
C GLY A 51 13.06 -1.82 11.37
N GLY A 52 13.96 -1.72 10.39
CA GLY A 52 14.84 -0.56 10.21
C GLY A 52 14.26 0.60 9.38
N SER A 53 13.08 0.42 8.78
CA SER A 53 12.45 1.46 7.96
C SER A 53 12.05 2.66 8.81
N LYS A 54 12.19 3.87 8.26
CA LYS A 54 12.01 5.13 9.01
C LYS A 54 10.71 5.85 8.68
N SER A 55 10.22 5.72 7.46
CA SER A 55 9.02 6.43 7.02
C SER A 55 8.36 5.78 5.82
N PHE A 56 7.07 6.07 5.67
CA PHE A 56 6.36 5.94 4.41
C PHE A 56 6.31 7.27 3.66
N GLU A 57 6.29 7.20 2.34
CA GLU A 57 6.07 8.33 1.46
C GLU A 57 4.81 8.08 0.62
N LEU A 58 3.88 9.04 0.64
CA LEU A 58 2.64 9.01 -0.13
C LEU A 58 2.61 10.16 -1.13
N TRP A 59 2.56 9.81 -2.41
CA TRP A 59 2.39 10.76 -3.51
C TRP A 59 0.95 10.74 -3.98
N VAL A 60 0.24 11.86 -3.85
CA VAL A 60 -1.16 11.99 -4.31
C VAL A 60 -1.20 12.86 -5.57
N LEU A 61 -1.83 12.33 -6.61
CA LEU A 61 -2.04 13.04 -7.87
C LEU A 61 -3.00 14.22 -7.67
N ARG A 62 -2.51 15.44 -7.91
CA ARG A 62 -3.31 16.66 -7.83
C ARG A 62 -3.95 17.01 -9.16
N ASP A 63 -3.16 16.96 -10.24
CA ASP A 63 -3.60 17.28 -11.59
C ASP A 63 -2.92 16.32 -12.58
N ALA A 64 -3.72 15.46 -13.22
CA ALA A 64 -3.24 14.47 -14.18
C ALA A 64 -2.70 15.11 -15.47
N ALA A 65 -3.32 16.21 -15.92
CA ALA A 65 -2.98 16.90 -17.16
C ALA A 65 -1.68 17.69 -17.02
N LYS A 66 -1.44 18.28 -15.84
CA LYS A 66 -0.19 18.98 -15.52
C LYS A 66 0.90 18.08 -14.93
N HIS A 67 0.59 16.81 -14.67
CA HIS A 67 1.48 15.85 -14.00
C HIS A 67 1.92 16.32 -12.60
N GLU A 68 1.03 17.00 -11.88
CA GLU A 68 1.33 17.57 -10.57
C GLU A 68 1.00 16.58 -9.44
N TRP A 69 1.97 16.38 -8.55
CA TRP A 69 1.85 15.52 -7.38
C TRP A 69 1.99 16.31 -6.08
N SER A 70 1.44 15.77 -4.99
CA SER A 70 1.69 16.21 -3.61
C SER A 70 2.32 15.07 -2.83
N THR A 71 3.30 15.38 -1.99
CA THR A 71 4.03 14.39 -1.20
C THR A 71 3.69 14.54 0.28
N HIS A 72 3.43 13.42 0.94
CA HIS A 72 3.29 13.31 2.39
C HIS A 72 4.30 12.29 2.91
N VAL A 73 4.99 12.62 4.00
CA VAL A 73 5.95 11.73 4.65
C VAL A 73 5.42 11.35 6.03
N TYR A 74 5.24 10.05 6.26
CA TYR A 74 4.76 9.51 7.53
C TYR A 74 5.91 8.82 8.26
N VAL A 75 6.47 9.50 9.26
CA VAL A 75 7.56 8.97 10.07
C VAL A 75 7.05 7.85 10.98
N LEU A 76 7.78 6.74 11.01
CA LEU A 76 7.47 5.57 11.81
C LEU A 76 7.84 5.77 13.29
N PRO A 77 7.06 5.25 14.23
CA PRO A 77 7.38 5.34 15.65
C PRO A 77 8.61 4.50 16.00
N LEU A 78 9.31 4.83 17.09
CA LEU A 78 10.50 4.08 17.55
C LEU A 78 10.22 2.60 17.83
N LEU A 79 8.98 2.28 18.24
CA LEU A 79 8.51 0.92 18.49
C LEU A 79 8.35 0.09 17.21
N TRP A 80 8.47 0.70 16.03
CA TRP A 80 8.31 0.01 14.73
C TRP A 80 9.20 -1.22 14.62
N LYS A 81 10.48 -1.08 14.99
CA LYS A 81 11.48 -2.15 14.94
C LYS A 81 11.12 -3.37 15.80
N ASP A 82 10.37 -3.14 16.87
CA ASP A 82 9.98 -4.18 17.83
C ASP A 82 8.69 -4.90 17.37
N VAL A 83 7.86 -4.23 16.55
CA VAL A 83 6.61 -4.78 16.02
C VAL A 83 6.82 -5.48 14.67
N VAL A 84 7.66 -4.91 13.80
CA VAL A 84 7.94 -5.40 12.45
C VAL A 84 9.28 -6.11 12.42
N ILE A 85 9.23 -7.42 12.71
CA ILE A 85 10.42 -8.27 12.83
C ILE A 85 10.88 -8.78 11.46
N GLU A 86 9.94 -8.99 10.53
CA GLU A 86 10.17 -9.52 9.20
C GLU A 86 9.88 -8.48 8.10
N THR A 87 10.22 -8.84 6.86
CA THR A 87 9.92 -8.01 5.68
C THR A 87 8.42 -8.06 5.38
N MET A 88 7.77 -6.90 5.50
CA MET A 88 6.37 -6.67 5.21
C MET A 88 6.19 -6.05 3.83
N CYS A 89 5.14 -6.43 3.14
CA CYS A 89 4.72 -5.90 1.86
C CYS A 89 3.60 -4.86 2.09
N ILE A 90 3.63 -3.75 1.35
CA ILE A 90 2.57 -2.73 1.41
C ILE A 90 1.40 -3.16 0.52
N ASP A 91 0.30 -3.58 1.12
CA ASP A 91 -0.91 -4.01 0.39
C ASP A 91 -1.79 -2.82 -0.02
N GLY A 92 -1.67 -1.69 0.69
CA GLY A 92 -2.30 -0.43 0.30
C GLY A 92 -2.77 0.39 1.49
N MET A 93 -3.89 1.10 1.29
CA MET A 93 -4.44 2.02 2.28
C MET A 93 -5.97 1.86 2.38
N VAL A 94 -6.48 1.88 3.61
CA VAL A 94 -7.91 1.97 3.93
C VAL A 94 -8.21 3.39 4.39
N GLY A 95 -9.22 4.01 3.77
CA GLY A 95 -9.52 5.43 3.96
C GLY A 95 -8.34 6.32 3.55
N THR A 96 -7.96 7.26 4.42
CA THR A 96 -6.84 8.19 4.19
C THR A 96 -5.76 8.09 5.26
N ASN A 97 -5.91 7.15 6.19
CA ASN A 97 -5.17 7.15 7.45
C ASN A 97 -4.64 5.77 7.84
N GLU A 98 -5.13 4.67 7.28
CA GLU A 98 -4.65 3.34 7.66
C GLU A 98 -3.88 2.67 6.52
N ILE A 99 -2.59 2.48 6.70
CA ILE A 99 -1.74 1.68 5.82
C ILE A 99 -1.87 0.21 6.23
N VAL A 100 -2.09 -0.66 5.24
CA VAL A 100 -2.25 -2.10 5.45
C VAL A 100 -1.03 -2.85 4.93
N LEU A 101 -0.50 -3.74 5.75
CA LEU A 101 0.72 -4.50 5.51
C LEU A 101 0.51 -5.99 5.79
N SER A 102 1.17 -6.83 5.00
CA SER A 102 1.23 -8.28 5.22
C SER A 102 2.66 -8.79 5.13
N ALA A 103 2.94 -9.93 5.75
CA ALA A 103 4.22 -10.59 5.58
C ALA A 103 4.45 -10.88 4.10
N CYS A 104 5.64 -10.57 3.58
CA CYS A 104 5.97 -10.93 2.19
C CYS A 104 6.09 -12.45 2.02
N ASN A 105 6.45 -13.17 3.09
CA ASN A 105 6.36 -14.63 3.14
C ASN A 105 5.07 -15.04 3.86
N ARG A 106 4.01 -15.29 3.08
CA ARG A 106 2.66 -15.56 3.60
C ARG A 106 2.47 -16.98 4.11
N ASP A 107 3.41 -17.88 3.81
CA ASP A 107 3.36 -19.29 4.24
C ASP A 107 3.65 -19.45 5.74
N VAL A 108 4.36 -18.48 6.33
CA VAL A 108 4.84 -18.56 7.72
C VAL A 108 3.98 -17.74 8.68
N HIS A 109 3.35 -16.66 8.20
CA HIS A 109 2.70 -15.68 9.06
C HIS A 109 1.31 -15.27 8.60
N SER A 110 0.32 -15.73 9.36
CA SER A 110 -1.10 -15.44 9.17
C SER A 110 -1.52 -14.17 9.92
N TYR A 111 -0.91 -13.02 9.65
CA TYR A 111 -1.37 -11.76 10.25
C TYR A 111 -1.22 -10.56 9.31
N VAL A 112 -2.03 -9.54 9.59
CA VAL A 112 -2.03 -8.24 8.92
C VAL A 112 -1.70 -7.17 9.93
N ILE A 113 -0.92 -6.17 9.52
CA ILE A 113 -0.64 -4.98 10.32
C ILE A 113 -1.37 -3.79 9.72
N TYR A 114 -2.10 -3.08 10.58
CA TYR A 114 -2.69 -1.77 10.29
C TYR A 114 -1.88 -0.70 10.99
N TYR A 115 -1.31 0.23 10.22
CA TYR A 115 -0.63 1.40 10.74
C TYR A 115 -1.46 2.65 10.47
N ASN A 116 -1.95 3.28 11.53
CA ASN A 116 -2.67 4.53 11.43
C ASN A 116 -1.67 5.70 11.41
N VAL A 117 -1.57 6.42 10.30
CA VAL A 117 -0.56 7.47 10.08
C VAL A 117 -0.80 8.74 10.90
N GLU A 118 -2.04 8.99 11.34
CA GLU A 118 -2.41 10.18 12.14
C GLU A 118 -2.10 9.95 13.63
N SER A 119 -2.65 8.87 14.18
CA SER A 119 -2.47 8.49 15.59
C SER A 119 -1.15 7.77 15.86
N LYS A 120 -0.44 7.34 14.81
CA LYS A 120 0.77 6.50 14.86
C LYS A 120 0.54 5.15 15.56
N ARG A 121 -0.71 4.71 15.67
CA ARG A 121 -1.07 3.43 16.28
C ARG A 121 -0.78 2.28 15.32
N ILE A 122 -0.15 1.24 15.82
CA ILE A 122 0.07 -0.01 15.08
C ILE A 122 -0.85 -1.08 15.68
N THR A 123 -1.63 -1.75 14.83
CA THR A 123 -2.52 -2.85 15.22
C THR A 123 -2.13 -4.10 14.44
N LYS A 124 -1.85 -5.20 15.14
CA LYS A 124 -1.52 -6.50 14.54
C LYS A 124 -2.73 -7.43 14.71
N VAL A 125 -3.23 -7.97 13.61
CA VAL A 125 -4.45 -8.80 13.58
C VAL A 125 -4.12 -10.15 12.97
N GLY A 126 -4.32 -11.22 13.73
CA GLY A 126 -4.21 -12.59 13.21
C GLY A 126 -5.35 -12.90 12.24
N VAL A 127 -5.03 -13.52 11.12
CA VAL A 127 -5.97 -14.05 10.15
C VAL A 127 -6.28 -15.49 10.53
N GLN A 128 -7.55 -15.77 10.82
CA GLN A 128 -8.05 -17.09 11.18
C GLN A 128 -8.57 -17.83 9.95
N GLY A 129 -8.66 -19.16 10.02
CA GLY A 129 -9.25 -20.00 8.97
C GLY A 129 -8.29 -20.34 7.84
N ILE A 130 -7.01 -19.96 7.97
CA ILE A 130 -5.95 -20.30 7.01
C ILE A 130 -4.94 -21.30 7.56
N GLU A 131 -5.19 -21.85 8.75
CA GLU A 131 -4.29 -22.78 9.44
C GLU A 131 -4.11 -24.09 8.66
N ALA A 132 -5.16 -24.54 7.95
CA ALA A 132 -5.13 -25.76 7.12
C ALA A 132 -4.28 -25.64 5.84
N PHE A 133 -3.79 -24.44 5.54
CA PHE A 133 -2.97 -24.14 4.37
C PHE A 133 -1.52 -23.80 4.72
N GLN A 134 -1.17 -23.73 6.01
CA GLN A 134 0.21 -23.65 6.47
C GLN A 134 0.93 -24.92 5.96
N ASP A 135 2.08 -24.76 5.30
CA ASP A 135 2.87 -25.81 4.61
C ASP A 135 2.42 -26.22 3.19
N LYS A 136 1.45 -25.53 2.58
CA LYS A 136 1.13 -25.69 1.15
C LYS A 136 1.52 -24.43 0.38
N ASP A 137 1.96 -24.61 -0.86
CA ASP A 137 2.21 -23.51 -1.80
C ASP A 137 0.87 -22.84 -2.18
N VAL A 138 0.42 -21.90 -1.35
CA VAL A 138 -0.89 -21.22 -1.46
C VAL A 138 -0.67 -19.72 -1.52
N ASP A 139 -0.97 -19.11 -2.67
CA ASP A 139 -0.92 -17.66 -2.84
C ASP A 139 -2.12 -16.99 -2.16
N ILE A 140 -1.92 -16.48 -0.94
CA ILE A 140 -2.92 -15.68 -0.23
C ILE A 140 -2.82 -14.23 -0.71
N ARG A 141 -3.93 -13.70 -1.23
CA ARG A 141 -4.04 -12.30 -1.67
C ARG A 141 -5.01 -11.52 -0.80
N LEU A 142 -4.55 -10.37 -0.31
CA LEU A 142 -5.39 -9.42 0.39
C LEU A 142 -6.05 -8.49 -0.61
N THR A 143 -7.37 -8.33 -0.47
CA THR A 143 -8.14 -7.36 -1.24
C THR A 143 -8.69 -6.31 -0.29
N LEU A 144 -8.27 -5.07 -0.47
CA LEU A 144 -8.74 -3.95 0.34
C LEU A 144 -10.06 -3.40 -0.19
N ASN A 145 -10.91 -2.91 0.71
CA ASN A 145 -12.19 -2.26 0.38
C ASN A 145 -13.13 -3.15 -0.47
N TYR A 146 -13.06 -4.47 -0.30
CA TYR A 146 -14.01 -5.37 -0.94
C TYR A 146 -15.41 -5.08 -0.42
N VAL A 147 -16.31 -4.76 -1.34
CA VAL A 147 -17.75 -4.66 -1.08
C VAL A 147 -18.39 -5.81 -1.84
N GLU A 148 -18.98 -6.75 -1.11
CA GLU A 148 -19.75 -7.83 -1.72
C GLU A 148 -20.94 -7.21 -2.46
N ASN A 149 -21.12 -7.58 -3.73
CA ASN A 149 -22.33 -7.21 -4.46
C ASN A 149 -23.50 -7.98 -3.86
N VAL A 150 -24.13 -7.41 -2.84
CA VAL A 150 -25.43 -7.89 -2.37
C VAL A 150 -26.42 -7.55 -3.47
N LYS A 151 -26.89 -8.57 -4.20
CA LYS A 151 -28.01 -8.38 -5.13
C LYS A 151 -29.15 -7.73 -4.35
N LEU A 152 -29.57 -6.55 -4.77
CA LEU A 152 -30.87 -6.00 -4.38
C LEU A 152 -31.91 -7.01 -4.90
N LEU A 153 -32.42 -7.84 -3.99
CA LEU A 153 -33.62 -8.65 -4.21
C LEU A 153 -34.84 -7.73 -4.26
#